data_AF-I0S5Z6-F1
#
_entry.id   AF-I0S5Z6-F1
#
_cell.length_a   1.000
_cell.length_b   1.000
_cell.length_c   1.000
_cell.angle_alpha   90.00
_cell.angle_beta   90.00
_cell.angle_gamma   90.00
#
_symmetry.space_group_name_H-M   'P 1'
#
loop_
_entity.id
_entity.type
_entity.pdbx_description
1 polymer ?
#
loop_
_entity_poly.entity_id
_entity_poly.type
_entity_poly.pdbx_seq_one_letter_code
_entity_poly.pdbx_strand_id
1 'polypeptide(L)'
;MPLEIITKEAFKQHYQKAKRKSFIQSVEMSILLKKRGYNVEFIGFFDNNQLQVSALLFSTKMTGGLYLEINSGPVVTNYELLPKFYEELKIYAKQLNAIELVVKPYDIYQVFNSKGDPISTEKKELVSMLTNLNYQFDGLQKDYPGGEGDWHFVKDLDDLTEETLLKSFTKQGKSLVKKAKTFGIELHKLKRNELYKFKQITSSTSERRNYNDKTLDYYEKFYDSFGSNAEFIIASINFKNYLEHLQNNQNELSKKIKLLQDYLEENNHSSEKKTESISRTI
;
A
#
# COMPACT_ATOMS: atom_id res chain seq x y z
N MET A 1 -14.18 10.94 -31.67
CA MET A 1 -12.97 10.34 -32.26
C MET A 1 -12.90 8.94 -31.71
N PRO A 2 -12.60 7.94 -32.54
CA PRO A 2 -12.61 6.56 -32.07
C PRO A 2 -11.55 6.37 -30.99
N LEU A 3 -11.79 5.37 -30.16
CA LEU A 3 -10.79 4.84 -29.26
C LEU A 3 -9.74 4.08 -30.08
N GLU A 4 -8.45 4.32 -29.80
CA GLU A 4 -7.33 3.81 -30.58
C GLU A 4 -6.42 2.92 -29.73
N ILE A 5 -5.84 1.88 -30.32
CA ILE A 5 -4.72 1.17 -29.71
C ILE A 5 -3.48 2.05 -29.81
N ILE A 6 -2.84 2.32 -28.68
CA ILE A 6 -1.66 3.18 -28.58
C ILE A 6 -0.42 2.39 -28.21
N THR A 7 0.75 2.98 -28.45
CA THR A 7 2.01 2.38 -28.04
C THR A 7 2.19 2.44 -26.53
N LYS A 8 3.00 1.51 -26.01
CA LYS A 8 3.44 1.51 -24.61
C LYS A 8 4.10 2.83 -24.22
N GLU A 9 4.86 3.43 -25.13
CA GLU A 9 5.58 4.69 -24.92
C GLU A 9 4.60 5.87 -24.80
N ALA A 10 3.58 5.93 -25.67
CA ALA A 10 2.53 6.95 -25.59
C ALA A 10 1.75 6.84 -24.27
N PHE A 11 1.35 5.62 -23.89
CA PHE A 11 0.70 5.36 -22.61
C PHE A 11 1.58 5.80 -21.43
N LYS A 12 2.86 5.42 -21.42
CA LYS A 12 3.80 5.78 -20.35
C LYS A 12 3.95 7.30 -20.22
N GLN A 13 4.05 8.03 -21.33
CA GLN A 13 4.14 9.49 -21.31
C GLN A 13 2.87 10.14 -20.75
N HIS A 14 1.69 9.67 -21.15
CA HIS A 14 0.42 10.17 -20.63
C HIS A 14 0.22 9.83 -19.15
N TYR A 15 0.57 8.61 -18.74
CA TYR A 15 0.60 8.17 -17.34
C TYR A 15 1.42 9.11 -16.45
N GLN A 16 2.54 9.66 -16.94
CA GLN A 16 3.33 10.61 -16.15
C GLN A 16 2.63 11.97 -15.94
N LYS A 17 1.79 12.40 -16.87
CA LYS A 17 1.08 13.69 -16.80
C LYS A 17 -0.14 13.66 -15.87
N ALA A 18 -0.74 12.49 -15.67
CA ALA A 18 -1.92 12.38 -14.82
C ALA A 18 -1.61 12.69 -13.36
N LYS A 19 -2.42 13.56 -12.75
CA LYS A 19 -2.33 13.92 -11.32
C LYS A 19 -2.69 12.75 -10.42
N ARG A 20 -3.68 11.95 -10.82
CA ARG A 20 -4.15 10.76 -10.11
C ARG A 20 -3.99 9.55 -11.00
N LYS A 21 -3.34 8.51 -10.50
CA LYS A 21 -3.07 7.28 -11.24
C LYS A 21 -2.81 6.12 -10.29
N SER A 22 -3.24 4.92 -10.68
CA SER A 22 -2.96 3.68 -9.95
C SER A 22 -1.77 2.96 -10.57
N PHE A 23 -0.93 2.33 -9.75
CA PHE A 23 0.12 1.43 -10.25
C PHE A 23 -0.47 0.21 -10.99
N ILE A 24 -1.76 -0.10 -10.80
CA ILE A 24 -2.46 -1.16 -11.55
C ILE A 24 -2.64 -0.74 -13.03
N GLN A 25 -2.66 0.55 -13.33
CA GLN A 25 -2.62 1.08 -14.70
C GLN A 25 -1.19 1.44 -15.13
N SER A 26 -0.17 0.68 -14.71
CA SER A 26 1.23 0.92 -15.11
C SER A 26 1.68 0.00 -16.23
N VAL A 27 2.80 0.36 -16.86
CA VAL A 27 3.47 -0.51 -17.83
C VAL A 27 3.94 -1.81 -17.18
N GLU A 28 4.43 -1.73 -15.95
CA GLU A 28 4.89 -2.86 -15.15
C GLU A 28 3.73 -3.85 -14.88
N MET A 29 2.53 -3.33 -14.59
CA MET A 29 1.34 -4.16 -14.45
C MET A 29 0.98 -4.88 -15.76
N SER A 30 1.14 -4.24 -16.92
CA SER A 30 0.90 -4.89 -18.21
C SER A 30 1.83 -6.11 -18.42
N ILE A 31 3.08 -6.03 -17.95
CA ILE A 31 4.05 -7.13 -18.04
C ILE A 31 3.62 -8.27 -17.11
N LEU A 32 3.19 -7.95 -15.89
CA LEU A 32 2.68 -8.94 -14.94
C LEU A 32 1.45 -9.66 -15.49
N LEU A 33 0.49 -8.93 -16.05
CA LEU A 33 -0.72 -9.48 -16.65
C LEU A 33 -0.39 -10.43 -17.82
N LYS A 34 0.52 -10.04 -18.73
CA LYS A 34 1.01 -10.93 -19.80
C LYS A 34 1.63 -12.22 -19.24
N LYS A 35 2.49 -12.13 -18.23
CA LYS A 35 3.11 -13.30 -17.55
C LYS A 35 2.08 -14.20 -16.85
N ARG A 36 0.90 -13.68 -16.55
CA ARG A 36 -0.23 -14.41 -15.97
C ARG A 36 -1.21 -14.96 -17.03
N GLY A 37 -0.91 -14.76 -18.32
CA GLY A 37 -1.70 -15.32 -19.43
C GLY A 37 -2.82 -14.43 -19.93
N TYR A 38 -2.91 -13.17 -19.48
CA TYR A 38 -3.86 -12.21 -20.02
C TYR A 38 -3.33 -11.58 -21.30
N ASN A 39 -4.23 -11.30 -22.23
CA ASN A 39 -3.94 -10.35 -23.31
C ASN A 39 -4.00 -8.94 -22.73
N VAL A 40 -3.14 -8.06 -23.21
CA VAL A 40 -3.17 -6.65 -22.78
C VAL A 40 -2.97 -5.73 -23.96
N GLU A 41 -3.70 -4.63 -23.94
CA GLU A 41 -3.66 -3.56 -24.91
C GLU A 41 -3.57 -2.23 -24.16
N PHE A 42 -2.84 -1.28 -24.72
CA PHE A 42 -2.95 0.11 -24.30
C PHE A 42 -3.90 0.79 -25.27
N ILE A 43 -4.93 1.43 -24.73
CA ILE A 43 -5.92 2.15 -25.51
C ILE A 43 -5.90 3.63 -25.14
N GLY A 44 -6.26 4.48 -26.08
CA GLY A 44 -6.20 5.93 -25.95
C GLY A 44 -7.40 6.61 -26.60
N PHE A 45 -7.79 7.73 -26.01
CA PHE A 45 -8.76 8.66 -26.58
C PHE A 45 -8.09 10.03 -26.67
N PHE A 46 -8.04 10.53 -27.89
CA PHE A 46 -7.40 11.79 -28.22
C PHE A 46 -8.42 12.93 -28.19
N ASP A 47 -7.91 14.15 -28.08
CA ASP A 47 -8.60 15.38 -28.46
C ASP A 47 -7.56 16.32 -29.09
N ASN A 48 -7.85 16.86 -30.27
CA ASN A 48 -6.92 17.73 -31.02
C ASN A 48 -5.49 17.16 -31.12
N ASN A 49 -5.36 15.88 -31.49
CA ASN A 49 -4.10 15.10 -31.56
C ASN A 49 -3.33 14.97 -30.23
N GLN A 50 -3.94 15.30 -29.09
CA GLN A 50 -3.38 15.07 -27.77
C GLN A 50 -4.07 13.92 -27.08
N LEU A 51 -3.31 12.99 -26.50
CA LEU A 51 -3.85 11.90 -25.70
C LEU A 51 -4.37 12.45 -24.38
N GLN A 52 -5.67 12.28 -24.10
CA GLN A 52 -6.36 12.86 -22.93
C GLN A 52 -6.85 11.82 -21.93
N VAL A 53 -7.20 10.64 -22.44
CA VAL A 53 -7.58 9.48 -21.62
C VAL A 53 -6.86 8.27 -22.19
N SER A 54 -6.27 7.44 -21.34
CA SER A 54 -5.66 6.19 -21.77
C SER A 54 -5.86 5.09 -20.75
N ALA A 55 -5.91 3.84 -21.17
CA ALA A 55 -6.04 2.72 -20.25
C ALA A 55 -5.13 1.55 -20.65
N LEU A 56 -4.67 0.83 -19.63
CA LEU A 56 -4.29 -0.57 -19.75
C LEU A 56 -5.57 -1.41 -19.68
N LEU A 57 -5.97 -1.94 -20.83
CA LEU A 57 -7.06 -2.89 -20.98
C LEU A 57 -6.47 -4.29 -20.97
N PHE A 58 -7.02 -5.20 -20.17
CA PHE A 58 -6.68 -6.62 -20.29
C PHE A 58 -7.88 -7.46 -20.65
N SER A 59 -7.62 -8.59 -21.28
CA SER A 59 -8.66 -9.53 -21.67
C SER A 59 -8.26 -10.98 -21.47
N THR A 60 -9.28 -11.82 -21.27
CA THR A 60 -9.15 -13.27 -21.24
C THR A 60 -10.36 -13.91 -21.91
N LYS A 61 -10.21 -15.15 -22.36
CA LYS A 61 -11.31 -15.93 -22.92
C LYS A 61 -12.18 -16.47 -21.79
N MET A 62 -13.49 -16.34 -21.95
CA MET A 62 -14.50 -17.00 -21.14
C MET A 62 -15.43 -17.81 -22.04
N THR A 63 -16.23 -18.70 -21.45
CA THR A 63 -17.24 -19.44 -22.21
C THR A 63 -18.22 -18.45 -22.84
N GLY A 64 -18.27 -18.40 -24.17
CA GLY A 64 -19.16 -17.52 -24.92
C GLY A 64 -18.54 -16.22 -25.45
N GLY A 65 -17.33 -15.84 -25.04
CA GLY A 65 -16.66 -14.67 -25.61
C GLY A 65 -15.51 -14.14 -24.76
N LEU A 66 -15.17 -12.86 -24.96
CA LEU A 66 -14.10 -12.21 -24.20
C LEU A 66 -14.62 -11.52 -22.95
N TYR A 67 -13.83 -11.61 -21.89
CA TYR A 67 -13.88 -10.72 -20.73
C TYR A 67 -12.86 -9.61 -20.94
N LEU A 68 -13.27 -8.37 -20.75
CA LEU A 68 -12.44 -7.17 -20.83
C LEU A 68 -12.48 -6.43 -19.50
N GLU A 69 -11.34 -5.97 -19.01
CA GLU A 69 -11.31 -5.16 -17.78
C GLU A 69 -10.30 -4.01 -17.85
N ILE A 70 -10.76 -2.84 -17.40
CA ILE A 70 -9.89 -1.73 -16.98
C ILE A 70 -9.94 -1.67 -15.46
N ASN A 71 -8.87 -2.14 -14.81
CA ASN A 71 -8.76 -2.14 -13.35
C ASN A 71 -8.01 -0.90 -12.85
N SER A 72 -8.62 -0.15 -11.92
CA SER A 72 -8.10 1.09 -11.33
C SER A 72 -7.67 2.11 -12.39
N GLY A 73 -8.49 2.24 -13.44
CA GLY A 73 -8.29 3.14 -14.57
C GLY A 73 -9.63 3.62 -15.13
N PRO A 74 -9.63 4.45 -16.19
CA PRO A 74 -8.49 4.84 -17.01
C PRO A 74 -7.58 5.88 -16.32
N VAL A 75 -6.46 6.19 -16.97
CA VAL A 75 -5.60 7.35 -16.70
C VAL A 75 -6.20 8.55 -17.41
N VAL A 76 -6.37 9.67 -16.71
CA VAL A 76 -7.10 10.85 -17.22
C VAL A 76 -6.30 12.13 -17.00
N THR A 77 -6.11 12.93 -18.06
CA THR A 77 -5.64 14.33 -17.94
C THR A 77 -6.74 15.35 -18.20
N ASN A 78 -7.79 14.98 -18.96
CA ASN A 78 -8.99 15.80 -19.15
C ASN A 78 -10.26 14.98 -18.83
N TYR A 79 -10.88 15.28 -17.69
CA TYR A 79 -12.08 14.60 -17.21
C TYR A 79 -13.34 14.91 -18.03
N GLU A 80 -13.39 16.02 -18.78
CA GLU A 80 -14.55 16.35 -19.62
C GLU A 80 -14.76 15.33 -20.75
N LEU A 81 -13.69 14.65 -21.15
CA LEU A 81 -13.70 13.65 -22.22
C LEU A 81 -13.94 12.22 -21.72
N LEU A 82 -13.97 12.04 -20.40
CA LEU A 82 -14.13 10.72 -19.77
C LEU A 82 -15.47 10.03 -20.12
N PRO A 83 -16.64 10.72 -20.14
CA PRO A 83 -17.89 10.10 -20.58
C PRO A 83 -17.79 9.56 -22.02
N LYS A 84 -17.17 10.34 -22.91
CA LYS A 84 -17.01 9.98 -24.33
C LYS A 84 -16.04 8.80 -24.51
N PHE A 85 -14.98 8.74 -23.71
CA PHE A 85 -14.11 7.56 -23.63
C PHE A 85 -14.89 6.29 -23.27
N TYR A 86 -15.75 6.34 -22.24
CA TYR A 86 -16.53 5.18 -21.82
C TYR A 86 -17.59 4.75 -22.84
N GLU A 87 -18.15 5.69 -23.61
CA GLU A 87 -19.04 5.39 -24.73
C GLU A 87 -18.29 4.61 -25.84
N GLU A 88 -17.14 5.13 -26.28
CA GLU A 88 -16.31 4.49 -27.30
C GLU A 88 -15.75 3.13 -26.82
N LEU A 89 -15.45 2.99 -25.53
CA LEU A 89 -15.00 1.73 -24.94
C LEU A 89 -16.06 0.62 -25.10
N LYS A 90 -17.35 0.94 -24.96
CA LYS A 90 -18.43 -0.03 -25.21
C LYS A 90 -18.50 -0.45 -26.68
N ILE A 91 -18.26 0.50 -27.60
CA ILE A 91 -18.22 0.22 -29.03
C ILE A 91 -17.05 -0.72 -29.33
N TYR A 92 -15.86 -0.40 -28.81
CA TYR A 92 -14.66 -1.23 -28.94
C TYR A 92 -14.86 -2.65 -28.38
N ALA A 93 -15.43 -2.77 -27.17
CA ALA A 93 -15.71 -4.06 -26.56
C ALA A 93 -16.65 -4.94 -27.41
N LYS A 94 -17.68 -4.33 -28.02
CA LYS A 94 -18.60 -5.03 -28.94
C LYS A 94 -17.89 -5.52 -30.21
N GLN A 95 -16.99 -4.71 -30.78
CA GLN A 95 -16.21 -5.11 -31.96
C GLN A 95 -15.32 -6.33 -31.68
N LEU A 96 -14.85 -6.47 -30.42
CA LEU A 96 -14.08 -7.62 -29.97
C LEU A 96 -14.94 -8.84 -29.61
N ASN A 97 -16.27 -8.78 -29.79
CA ASN A 97 -17.21 -9.81 -29.33
C ASN A 97 -17.05 -10.15 -27.84
N ALA A 98 -16.82 -9.12 -27.02
CA ALA A 98 -16.80 -9.28 -25.57
C ALA A 98 -18.20 -9.53 -25.04
N ILE A 99 -18.31 -10.49 -24.13
CA ILE A 99 -19.53 -10.78 -23.38
C ILE A 99 -19.62 -9.94 -22.11
N GLU A 100 -18.47 -9.49 -21.60
CA GLU A 100 -18.38 -8.72 -20.37
C GLU A 100 -17.27 -7.67 -20.48
N LEU A 101 -17.61 -6.44 -20.11
CA LEU A 101 -16.70 -5.31 -19.98
C LEU A 101 -16.85 -4.75 -18.56
N VAL A 102 -15.77 -4.84 -17.78
CA VAL A 102 -15.71 -4.33 -16.42
C VAL A 102 -14.80 -3.10 -16.38
N VAL A 103 -15.28 -2.04 -15.73
CA VAL A 103 -14.48 -0.84 -15.47
C VAL A 103 -14.47 -0.57 -13.98
N LYS A 104 -13.28 -0.42 -13.41
CA LYS A 104 -13.07 -0.05 -12.00
C LYS A 104 -12.31 1.27 -11.94
N PRO A 105 -12.99 2.43 -11.96
CA PRO A 105 -12.35 3.74 -11.88
C PRO A 105 -11.53 3.91 -10.60
N TYR A 106 -10.40 4.62 -10.68
CA TYR A 106 -9.55 4.92 -9.51
C TYR A 106 -9.94 6.24 -8.81
N ASP A 107 -11.13 6.76 -9.11
CA ASP A 107 -11.66 8.00 -8.56
C ASP A 107 -12.13 7.82 -7.11
N ILE A 108 -12.03 8.89 -6.32
CA ILE A 108 -12.53 8.88 -4.94
C ILE A 108 -14.01 9.24 -4.97
N TYR A 109 -14.87 8.27 -4.65
CA TYR A 109 -16.30 8.49 -4.45
C TYR A 109 -16.58 9.36 -3.22
N GLN A 110 -15.97 9.01 -2.07
CA GLN A 110 -16.15 9.72 -0.81
C GLN A 110 -14.94 9.47 0.11
N VAL A 111 -14.65 10.43 0.99
CA VAL A 111 -13.58 10.34 2.00
C VAL A 111 -14.19 10.20 3.38
N PHE A 112 -13.60 9.32 4.18
CA PHE A 112 -13.99 9.06 5.56
C PHE A 112 -12.80 9.28 6.50
N ASN A 113 -13.08 9.67 7.74
CA ASN A 113 -12.08 9.67 8.79
C ASN A 113 -11.80 8.22 9.27
N SER A 114 -10.82 8.05 10.16
CA SER A 114 -10.44 6.73 10.70
C SER A 114 -11.48 6.06 11.60
N LYS A 115 -12.57 6.76 11.96
CA LYS A 115 -13.72 6.23 12.70
C LYS A 115 -14.85 5.76 11.78
N GLY A 116 -14.73 6.02 10.47
CA GLY A 116 -15.77 5.72 9.50
C GLY A 116 -16.82 6.81 9.34
N ASP A 117 -16.57 8.04 9.85
CA ASP A 117 -17.46 9.16 9.60
C ASP A 117 -17.09 9.84 8.27
N PRO A 118 -18.06 10.19 7.41
CA PRO A 118 -17.79 10.87 6.16
C PRO A 118 -17.27 12.29 6.44
N ILE A 119 -16.20 12.67 5.74
CA ILE A 119 -15.60 14.02 5.79
C ILE A 119 -15.63 14.73 4.44
N SER A 120 -16.15 14.06 3.40
CA SER A 120 -16.50 14.68 2.14
C SER A 120 -17.93 14.30 1.74
N THR A 121 -18.50 15.10 0.85
CA THR A 121 -19.73 14.74 0.14
C THR A 121 -19.46 13.57 -0.81
N GLU A 122 -20.51 12.81 -1.09
CA GLU A 122 -20.51 11.78 -2.13
C GLU A 122 -20.40 12.41 -3.52
N LYS A 123 -19.57 11.82 -4.38
CA LYS A 123 -19.45 12.19 -5.79
C LYS A 123 -20.36 11.33 -6.66
N LYS A 124 -21.67 11.52 -6.51
CA LYS A 124 -22.71 10.75 -7.23
C LYS A 124 -22.60 10.87 -8.74
N GLU A 125 -22.05 11.97 -9.23
CA GLU A 125 -21.79 12.22 -10.64
C GLU A 125 -20.88 11.16 -11.28
N LEU A 126 -19.96 10.53 -10.52
CA LEU A 126 -19.10 9.47 -11.03
C LEU A 126 -19.90 8.21 -11.39
N VAL A 127 -20.88 7.86 -10.56
CA VAL A 127 -21.79 6.74 -10.79
C VAL A 127 -22.75 7.09 -11.92
N SER A 128 -23.41 8.25 -11.83
CA SER A 128 -24.38 8.71 -12.82
C SER A 128 -23.78 8.83 -14.23
N MET A 129 -22.51 9.27 -14.35
CA MET A 129 -21.80 9.31 -15.63
C MET A 129 -21.78 7.94 -16.33
N LEU A 130 -21.48 6.87 -15.60
CA LEU A 130 -21.41 5.52 -16.15
C LEU A 130 -22.81 4.91 -16.35
N THR A 131 -23.72 5.09 -15.39
CA THR A 131 -25.07 4.51 -15.50
C THR A 131 -25.91 5.17 -16.60
N ASN A 132 -25.72 6.48 -16.85
CA ASN A 132 -26.33 7.17 -18.01
C ASN A 132 -25.85 6.60 -19.35
N LEU A 133 -24.65 6.00 -19.39
CA LEU A 133 -24.12 5.28 -20.55
C LEU A 133 -24.52 3.79 -20.57
N ASN A 134 -25.45 3.38 -19.70
CA ASN A 134 -25.91 2.01 -19.52
C ASN A 134 -24.80 1.04 -19.07
N TYR A 135 -23.88 1.49 -18.22
CA TYR A 135 -23.10 0.57 -17.37
C TYR A 135 -23.95 0.19 -16.15
N GLN A 136 -23.75 -1.02 -15.64
CA GLN A 136 -24.37 -1.47 -14.40
C GLN A 136 -23.45 -1.12 -13.24
N PHE A 137 -24.01 -0.57 -12.17
CA PHE A 137 -23.27 -0.26 -10.96
C PHE A 137 -23.47 -1.39 -9.95
N ASP A 138 -22.38 -2.02 -9.54
CA ASP A 138 -22.39 -3.17 -8.61
C ASP A 138 -22.72 -2.77 -7.16
N GLY A 139 -22.97 -1.49 -6.91
CA GLY A 139 -23.19 -0.92 -5.59
C GLY A 139 -21.90 -0.56 -4.88
N LEU A 140 -22.04 0.08 -3.71
CA LEU A 140 -20.91 0.37 -2.83
C LEU A 140 -20.59 -0.88 -2.01
N GLN A 141 -19.63 -1.68 -2.50
CA GLN A 141 -19.29 -2.95 -1.88
C GLN A 141 -18.45 -2.73 -0.61
N LYS A 142 -18.48 -3.74 0.26
CA LYS A 142 -17.65 -3.85 1.47
C LYS A 142 -16.82 -5.12 1.33
N ASP A 143 -15.83 -5.29 2.20
CA ASP A 143 -14.91 -6.42 2.22
C ASP A 143 -13.98 -6.46 0.99
N TYR A 144 -13.75 -7.64 0.41
CA TYR A 144 -12.77 -7.88 -0.67
C TYR A 144 -13.40 -8.68 -1.83
N PRO A 145 -14.44 -8.16 -2.49
CA PRO A 145 -15.06 -8.79 -3.65
C PRO A 145 -14.00 -9.03 -4.74
N GLY A 146 -13.89 -10.26 -5.24
CA GLY A 146 -12.85 -10.62 -6.21
C GLY A 146 -11.41 -10.53 -5.69
N GLY A 147 -11.21 -10.33 -4.38
CA GLY A 147 -9.91 -10.19 -3.73
C GLY A 147 -9.30 -8.79 -3.78
N GLU A 148 -10.06 -7.79 -4.24
CA GLU A 148 -9.68 -6.37 -4.27
C GLU A 148 -10.68 -5.59 -3.43
N GLY A 149 -10.21 -4.68 -2.56
CA GLY A 149 -11.09 -3.88 -1.71
C GLY A 149 -11.31 -2.49 -2.28
N ASP A 150 -12.55 -2.00 -2.27
CA ASP A 150 -12.89 -0.65 -2.74
C ASP A 150 -12.51 0.46 -1.73
N TRP A 151 -12.24 0.07 -0.48
CA TRP A 151 -11.90 0.97 0.60
C TRP A 151 -10.40 1.03 0.81
N HIS A 152 -9.82 2.21 0.61
CA HIS A 152 -8.41 2.46 0.87
C HIS A 152 -8.20 3.28 2.14
N PHE A 153 -7.46 2.71 3.10
CA PHE A 153 -6.94 3.49 4.22
C PHE A 153 -5.64 4.19 3.79
N VAL A 154 -5.75 5.46 3.39
CA VAL A 154 -4.63 6.25 2.86
C VAL A 154 -4.12 7.20 3.92
N LYS A 155 -2.81 7.19 4.14
CA LYS A 155 -2.12 8.22 4.93
C LYS A 155 -1.45 9.20 3.98
N ASP A 156 -1.94 10.44 4.00
CA ASP A 156 -1.31 11.54 3.29
C ASP A 156 0.09 11.83 3.88
N LEU A 157 1.07 11.96 3.00
CA LEU A 157 2.48 12.20 3.33
C LEU A 157 2.99 13.55 2.81
N ASP A 158 2.20 14.32 2.05
CA ASP A 158 2.68 15.52 1.33
C ASP A 158 3.34 16.55 2.26
N ASP A 159 2.81 16.72 3.48
CA ASP A 159 3.32 17.65 4.48
C ASP A 159 4.08 16.97 5.64
N LEU A 160 4.49 15.70 5.48
CA LEU A 160 5.17 14.93 6.51
C LEU A 160 6.67 14.75 6.20
N THR A 161 7.49 14.90 7.24
CA THR A 161 8.91 14.52 7.23
C THR A 161 9.09 13.24 8.04
N GLU A 162 10.27 12.63 7.98
CA GLU A 162 10.59 11.47 8.81
C GLU A 162 10.36 11.75 10.32
N GLU A 163 10.71 12.95 10.77
CA GLU A 163 10.54 13.36 12.18
C GLU A 163 9.08 13.60 12.55
N THR A 164 8.29 14.20 11.66
CA THR A 164 6.87 14.50 11.92
C THR A 164 5.95 13.31 11.65
N LEU A 165 6.38 12.34 10.84
CA LEU A 165 5.64 11.12 10.54
C LEU A 165 5.29 10.36 11.83
N LEU A 166 6.28 10.11 12.70
CA LEU A 166 6.01 9.43 13.97
C LEU A 166 5.07 10.25 14.86
N LYS A 167 5.14 11.58 14.80
CA LYS A 167 4.24 12.48 15.57
C LYS A 167 2.80 12.39 15.08
N SER A 168 2.57 12.02 13.82
CA SER A 168 1.23 11.86 13.24
C SER A 168 0.50 10.57 13.62
N PHE A 169 1.18 9.62 14.30
CA PHE A 169 0.57 8.35 14.71
C PHE A 169 -0.30 8.54 15.95
N THR A 170 -1.20 7.59 16.24
CA THR A 170 -1.92 7.54 17.51
C THR A 170 -0.96 7.35 18.69
N LYS A 171 -1.38 7.69 19.93
CA LYS A 171 -0.56 7.44 21.13
C LYS A 171 -0.11 5.98 21.25
N GLN A 172 -1.02 5.05 20.93
CA GLN A 172 -0.73 3.62 20.89
C GLN A 172 0.27 3.29 19.78
N GLY A 173 0.09 3.81 18.56
CA GLY A 173 1.01 3.62 17.44
C GLY A 173 2.43 4.10 17.76
N LYS A 174 2.59 5.27 18.37
CA LYS A 174 3.89 5.78 18.83
C LYS A 174 4.56 4.85 19.82
N SER A 175 3.80 4.34 20.80
CA SER A 175 4.29 3.40 21.80
C SER A 175 4.77 2.09 21.17
N LEU A 176 3.98 1.53 20.24
CA LEU A 176 4.32 0.30 19.52
C LEU A 176 5.57 0.47 18.65
N VAL A 177 5.72 1.58 17.92
CA VAL A 177 6.93 1.85 17.13
C VAL A 177 8.16 1.99 18.03
N LYS A 178 8.06 2.71 19.15
CA LYS A 178 9.16 2.83 20.12
C LYS A 178 9.55 1.46 20.69
N LYS A 179 8.57 0.63 21.03
CA LYS A 179 8.79 -0.74 21.53
C LYS A 179 9.43 -1.64 20.45
N ALA A 180 9.00 -1.54 19.20
CA ALA A 180 9.59 -2.29 18.09
C ALA A 180 11.10 -2.00 17.97
N LYS A 181 11.51 -0.73 18.13
CA LYS A 181 12.93 -0.32 18.09
C LYS A 181 13.78 -0.92 19.21
N THR A 182 13.19 -1.31 20.36
CA THR A 182 13.97 -1.92 21.46
C THR A 182 14.28 -3.39 21.25
N PHE A 183 13.64 -4.06 20.29
CA PHE A 183 13.84 -5.50 20.04
C PHE A 183 15.00 -5.80 19.10
N GLY A 184 15.69 -4.78 18.57
CA GLY A 184 16.75 -4.99 17.56
C GLY A 184 16.20 -5.63 16.28
N ILE A 185 14.99 -5.25 15.87
CA ILE A 185 14.40 -5.73 14.62
C ILE A 185 15.17 -5.13 13.46
N GLU A 186 15.61 -5.99 12.55
CA GLU A 186 16.27 -5.62 11.30
C GLU A 186 15.29 -5.81 10.14
N LEU A 187 15.36 -4.88 9.17
CA LEU A 187 14.58 -4.96 7.94
C LEU A 187 15.49 -5.44 6.81
N HIS A 188 15.06 -6.48 6.10
CA HIS A 188 15.80 -7.03 4.97
C HIS A 188 14.96 -6.91 3.70
N LYS A 189 15.47 -6.13 2.75
CA LYS A 189 14.97 -6.12 1.37
C LYS A 189 15.42 -7.41 0.69
N LEU A 190 14.46 -8.23 0.32
CA LEU A 190 14.69 -9.54 -0.28
C LEU A 190 15.16 -9.44 -1.73
N LYS A 191 16.07 -10.33 -2.10
CA LYS A 191 16.38 -10.63 -3.50
C LYS A 191 15.34 -11.60 -4.08
N ARG A 192 15.27 -11.67 -5.41
CA ARG A 192 14.38 -12.60 -6.14
C ARG A 192 14.46 -14.04 -5.62
N ASN A 193 15.68 -14.56 -5.42
CA ASN A 193 15.91 -15.94 -4.95
C ASN A 193 15.60 -16.15 -3.46
N GLU A 194 15.22 -15.09 -2.74
CA GLU A 194 14.82 -15.15 -1.32
C GLU A 194 13.31 -15.02 -1.12
N LEU A 195 12.52 -14.85 -2.21
CA LEU A 195 11.07 -14.70 -2.14
C LEU A 195 10.35 -15.91 -1.52
N TYR A 196 10.98 -17.08 -1.50
CA TYR A 196 10.44 -18.24 -0.76
C TYR A 196 10.26 -17.93 0.74
N LYS A 197 11.12 -17.10 1.34
CA LYS A 197 10.98 -16.66 2.75
C LYS A 197 9.71 -15.84 2.94
N PHE A 198 9.44 -14.92 2.01
CA PHE A 198 8.21 -14.13 2.00
C PHE A 198 6.98 -15.05 1.88
N LYS A 199 7.01 -16.00 0.93
CA LYS A 199 5.93 -16.98 0.73
C LYS A 199 5.67 -17.85 1.97
N GLN A 200 6.71 -18.25 2.70
CA GLN A 200 6.53 -19.02 3.94
C GLN A 200 5.75 -18.21 4.99
N ILE A 201 6.08 -16.92 5.16
CA ILE A 201 5.41 -16.02 6.11
C ILE A 201 3.96 -15.76 5.70
N THR A 202 3.70 -15.50 4.41
CA THR A 202 2.35 -15.24 3.91
C THR A 202 1.47 -16.48 4.00
N SER A 203 2.02 -17.67 3.70
CA SER A 203 1.28 -18.94 3.82
C SER A 203 0.90 -19.25 5.26
N SER A 204 1.84 -19.12 6.21
CA SER A 204 1.53 -19.31 7.64
C SER A 204 0.46 -18.33 8.12
N THR A 205 0.44 -17.11 7.58
CA THR A 205 -0.58 -16.11 7.91
C THR A 205 -1.93 -16.44 7.28
N SER A 206 -1.95 -16.89 6.04
CA SER A 206 -3.16 -17.22 5.31
C SER A 206 -3.85 -18.46 5.87
N GLU A 207 -3.08 -19.48 6.25
CA GLU A 207 -3.58 -20.67 6.97
C GLU A 207 -4.21 -20.29 8.31
N ARG A 208 -3.51 -19.45 9.10
CA ARG A 208 -4.01 -18.97 10.40
C ARG A 208 -5.27 -18.11 10.28
N ARG A 209 -5.43 -17.38 9.17
CA ARG A 209 -6.54 -16.44 8.95
C ARG A 209 -7.61 -16.98 8.00
N ASN A 210 -7.44 -18.19 7.49
CA ASN A 210 -8.32 -18.88 6.55
C ASN A 210 -8.66 -18.07 5.28
N TYR A 211 -7.63 -17.56 4.59
CA TYR A 211 -7.78 -16.92 3.27
C TYR A 211 -6.81 -17.51 2.24
N ASN A 212 -7.09 -17.28 0.95
CA ASN A 212 -6.26 -17.77 -0.15
C ASN A 212 -5.03 -16.88 -0.37
N ASP A 213 -3.84 -17.46 -0.24
CA ASP A 213 -2.59 -16.77 -0.54
C ASP A 213 -2.19 -16.89 -2.02
N LYS A 214 -1.39 -15.96 -2.50
CA LYS A 214 -0.77 -16.06 -3.82
C LYS A 214 0.36 -17.10 -3.81
N THR A 215 0.65 -17.67 -4.98
CA THR A 215 1.73 -18.65 -5.17
C THR A 215 3.10 -17.96 -5.15
N LEU A 216 4.18 -18.73 -4.95
CA LEU A 216 5.54 -18.19 -5.10
C LEU A 216 5.78 -17.65 -6.52
N ASP A 217 5.31 -18.38 -7.54
CA ASP A 217 5.37 -17.97 -8.95
C ASP A 217 4.74 -16.58 -9.17
N TYR A 218 3.61 -16.26 -8.51
CA TYR A 218 3.02 -14.93 -8.59
C TYR A 218 3.97 -13.85 -8.05
N TYR A 219 4.57 -14.06 -6.88
CA TYR A 219 5.50 -13.09 -6.28
C TYR A 219 6.77 -12.90 -7.11
N GLU A 220 7.30 -13.98 -7.67
CA GLU A 220 8.43 -13.92 -8.59
C GLU A 220 8.09 -13.14 -9.87
N LYS A 221 6.94 -13.44 -10.49
CA LYS A 221 6.45 -12.68 -11.65
C LYS A 221 6.25 -11.21 -11.31
N PHE A 222 5.74 -10.90 -10.12
CA PHE A 222 5.55 -9.53 -9.64
C PHE A 222 6.90 -8.81 -9.51
N TYR A 223 7.85 -9.42 -8.80
CA TYR A 223 9.21 -8.91 -8.64
C TYR A 223 9.87 -8.62 -9.99
N ASP A 224 9.80 -9.58 -10.91
CA ASP A 224 10.42 -9.47 -12.24
C ASP A 224 9.73 -8.44 -13.15
N SER A 225 8.47 -8.10 -12.87
CA SER A 225 7.70 -7.16 -13.70
C SER A 225 7.83 -5.72 -13.21
N PHE A 226 7.88 -5.51 -11.90
CA PHE A 226 8.02 -4.19 -11.29
C PHE A 226 9.48 -3.78 -11.06
N GLY A 227 10.41 -4.73 -10.95
CA GLY A 227 11.82 -4.44 -10.77
C GLY A 227 12.08 -3.50 -9.60
N SER A 228 12.75 -2.38 -9.85
CA SER A 228 13.04 -1.36 -8.83
C SER A 228 11.80 -0.63 -8.28
N ASN A 229 10.64 -0.76 -8.93
CA ASN A 229 9.39 -0.14 -8.49
C ASN A 229 8.63 -0.99 -7.45
N ALA A 230 9.19 -2.12 -7.03
CA ALA A 230 8.64 -2.96 -5.97
C ALA A 230 9.74 -3.42 -5.00
N GLU A 231 9.39 -3.49 -3.72
CA GLU A 231 10.27 -4.02 -2.68
C GLU A 231 9.54 -5.07 -1.85
N PHE A 232 10.18 -6.21 -1.65
CA PHE A 232 9.74 -7.23 -0.71
C PHE A 232 10.62 -7.12 0.53
N ILE A 233 10.01 -6.79 1.66
CA ILE A 233 10.74 -6.54 2.91
C ILE A 233 10.24 -7.52 3.96
N ILE A 234 11.18 -8.15 4.67
CA ILE A 234 10.88 -8.92 5.87
C ILE A 234 11.50 -8.23 7.08
N ALA A 235 10.85 -8.38 8.22
CA ALA A 235 11.39 -8.02 9.52
C ALA A 235 11.90 -9.29 10.20
N SER A 236 13.13 -9.27 10.72
CA SER A 236 13.66 -10.36 11.53
C SER A 236 14.28 -9.85 12.82
N ILE A 237 14.31 -10.74 13.81
CA ILE A 237 15.04 -10.54 15.06
C ILE A 237 16.19 -11.53 15.10
N ASN A 238 17.40 -11.04 15.36
CA ASN A 238 18.54 -11.89 15.64
C ASN A 238 18.66 -12.10 17.15
N PHE A 239 18.29 -13.29 17.62
CA PHE A 239 18.29 -13.60 19.06
C PHE A 239 19.66 -13.51 19.71
N LYS A 240 20.75 -13.76 18.96
CA LYS A 240 22.11 -13.62 19.48
C LYS A 240 22.43 -12.14 19.70
N ASN A 241 22.22 -11.29 18.70
CA ASN A 241 22.42 -9.84 18.83
C ASN A 241 21.53 -9.28 19.95
N TYR A 242 20.28 -9.73 20.03
CA TYR A 242 19.36 -9.32 21.08
C TYR A 242 19.85 -9.72 22.48
N LEU A 243 20.36 -10.94 22.65
CA LEU A 243 20.94 -11.40 23.91
C LEU A 243 22.18 -10.57 24.29
N GLU A 244 23.07 -10.29 23.34
CA GLU A 244 24.25 -9.44 23.56
C GLU A 244 23.83 -8.02 24.01
N HIS A 245 22.80 -7.44 23.40
CA HIS A 245 22.24 -6.16 23.84
C HIS A 245 21.66 -6.22 25.26
N LEU A 246 20.96 -7.29 25.63
CA LEU A 246 20.43 -7.47 26.98
C LEU A 246 21.56 -7.58 28.02
N GLN A 247 22.62 -8.32 27.71
CA GLN A 247 23.79 -8.47 28.58
C GLN A 247 24.53 -7.14 28.76
N ASN A 248 24.72 -6.36 27.69
CA ASN A 248 25.32 -5.02 27.77
C ASN A 248 24.48 -4.07 28.64
N ASN A 249 23.15 -4.07 28.46
CA ASN A 249 22.26 -3.27 29.28
C ASN A 249 22.30 -3.68 30.77
N GLN A 250 22.35 -4.99 31.04
CA GLN A 250 22.50 -5.50 32.41
C GLN A 250 23.80 -4.99 33.04
N ASN A 251 24.92 -5.07 32.33
CA ASN A 251 26.21 -4.58 32.82
C ASN A 251 26.19 -3.08 33.11
N GLU A 252 25.60 -2.26 32.23
CA GLU A 252 25.46 -0.81 32.44
C GLU A 252 24.57 -0.47 33.63
N LEU A 253 23.47 -1.21 33.83
CA LEU A 253 22.62 -1.05 35.01
C LEU A 253 23.35 -1.47 36.29
N SER A 254 24.11 -2.56 36.27
CA SER A 254 24.94 -2.99 37.40
C SER A 254 25.97 -1.94 37.79
N LYS A 255 26.63 -1.29 36.82
CA LYS A 255 27.54 -0.16 37.08
C LYS A 255 26.82 1.01 37.76
N LYS A 256 25.61 1.36 37.30
CA LYS A 256 24.80 2.44 37.89
C LYS A 256 24.34 2.12 39.31
N ILE A 257 23.93 0.87 39.56
CA ILE A 257 23.56 0.41 40.90
C ILE A 257 24.76 0.53 41.83
N LYS A 258 25.94 0.10 41.40
CA LYS A 258 27.16 0.21 42.21
C LYS A 258 27.51 1.67 42.53
N LEU A 259 27.49 2.55 41.52
CA LEU A 259 27.69 4.00 41.71
C LEU A 259 26.71 4.61 42.74
N LEU A 260 25.44 4.21 42.70
CA LEU A 260 24.44 4.67 43.65
C LEU A 260 24.66 4.10 45.06
N GLN A 261 25.12 2.86 45.17
CA GLN A 261 25.49 2.24 46.45
C GLN A 261 26.68 2.96 47.07
N ASP A 262 27.77 3.17 46.30
CA ASP A 262 28.95 3.89 46.73
C ASP A 262 28.58 5.31 47.20
N TYR A 263 27.75 6.03 46.43
CA TYR A 263 27.24 7.36 46.80
C TYR A 263 26.41 7.34 48.10
N LEU A 264 25.56 6.34 48.29
CA LEU A 264 24.77 6.20 49.51
C LEU A 264 25.65 5.87 50.72
N GLU A 265 26.69 5.06 50.57
CA GLU A 265 27.65 4.75 51.64
C GLU A 265 28.47 6.00 52.03
N GLU A 266 28.95 6.76 51.06
CA GLU A 266 29.66 8.03 51.29
C GLU A 266 28.76 9.08 51.98
N ASN A 267 27.46 9.15 51.62
CA ASN A 267 26.53 10.12 52.20
C ASN A 267 25.80 9.63 53.47
N ASN A 268 25.71 8.33 53.73
CA ASN A 268 25.20 7.80 55.01
C ASN A 268 26.17 8.09 56.17
N HIS A 269 27.46 8.21 55.89
CA HIS A 269 28.44 8.73 56.87
C HIS A 269 28.29 10.24 57.16
N SER A 270 27.44 10.97 56.42
CA SER A 270 27.13 12.39 56.68
C SER A 270 25.82 12.60 57.46
N SER A 271 24.91 11.61 57.48
CA SER A 271 23.66 11.65 58.25
C SER A 271 23.81 11.08 59.67
N GLU A 272 24.76 10.18 59.93
CA GLU A 272 25.00 9.67 61.29
C GLU A 272 25.70 10.70 62.21
N LYS A 273 26.38 11.72 61.66
CA LYS A 273 26.92 12.84 62.46
C LYS A 273 25.90 13.93 62.81
N LYS A 274 24.65 13.84 62.35
CA LYS A 274 23.58 14.78 62.74
C LYS A 274 22.69 14.28 63.87
N THR A 275 22.77 13.01 64.24
CA THR A 275 21.91 12.45 65.30
C THR A 275 22.50 12.64 66.70
N GLU A 276 23.82 12.80 66.84
CA GLU A 276 24.47 13.01 68.14
C GLU A 276 24.52 14.48 68.61
N SER A 277 24.26 15.45 67.74
CA SER A 277 24.20 16.87 68.13
C SER A 277 22.82 17.34 68.58
N ILE A 278 21.79 16.49 68.53
CA ILE A 278 20.42 16.83 68.94
C ILE A 278 20.09 16.31 70.35
N SER A 279 20.81 15.32 70.88
CA SER A 279 20.61 14.81 72.25
C SER A 279 21.40 15.53 73.36
N ARG A 280 22.16 16.60 73.04
CA ARG A 280 22.85 17.44 74.03
C ARG A 280 22.24 18.85 74.20
N THR A 281 21.10 19.10 73.59
CA THR A 281 20.36 20.36 73.73
C THR A 281 18.88 20.07 74.07
N ILE A 282 18.69 19.23 75.08
CA ILE A 282 17.50 19.24 75.95
C ILE A 282 17.98 19.82 77.27
#